data_AF-A2GAI5-F1
#
_entry.id   AF-A2GAI5-F1
#
_cell.length_a   1.000
_cell.length_b   1.000
_cell.length_c   1.000
_cell.angle_alpha   90.00
_cell.angle_beta   90.00
_cell.angle_gamma   90.00
#
_symmetry.space_group_name_H-M   'P 1'
#
loop_
_entity.id
_entity.type
_entity.pdbx_description
1 polymer ?
#
loop_
_entity_poly.entity_id
_entity_poly.type
_entity_poly.pdbx_seq_one_letter_code
_entity_poly.pdbx_strand_id
1 'polypeptide(L)'
;MSAEQIHHVYNCGMRYIQKAMNARIAGDNEAAEEYIAKFKKLCQYASTGIDKVPEANDIKTFGTLEKINTGLQTLKDHIPIITKTKDNTSIKNMKQALEISQNSCAIYAKSIEKRLIPPELTTGDLDVMQAVKNEDIPITTLRCCVSNIGAPQKKGITYTVNVYSIARETPPKTSEPLDAGAVDWHCDWNILKRSNPKLMQRLAERKEIGFELVMHDKGLFKTTVVPVGHCKVPIGIVSKLTEVTKTYPLDPTEHTPKGEQFSLEISLKVNTPILEPCLKVLKLNYLRVKPGSSFSHFPEPNVQQEKPVKPVQVPAAAPKKKSGLKQMSEMSKEEVYHLCAKIPKFGDIPFKLLDDWELERWMSLKLIDKLIEVGKLTTDAFIGCGVEPTPKLEEMQKKLQEKRNLIGDQLKSQKISVIDYYKKIAAQVVEDEKEAKVKGLETPAGKGLMHRASIMRAEYQEKLNKQKAKK
;
A
#
# COMPACT_ATOMS: atom_id res chain seq x y z
N MET A 1 11.87 5.47 45.78
CA MET A 1 11.41 4.98 44.46
C MET A 1 12.59 4.86 43.51
N SER A 2 12.68 3.78 42.73
CA SER A 2 13.67 3.62 41.65
C SER A 2 13.35 4.53 40.45
N ALA A 3 14.33 4.75 39.56
CA ALA A 3 14.13 5.53 38.34
C ALA A 3 12.99 4.98 37.45
N GLU A 4 12.86 3.66 37.38
CA GLU A 4 11.77 2.98 36.67
C GLU A 4 10.40 3.24 37.32
N GLN A 5 10.33 3.27 38.66
CA GLN A 5 9.09 3.57 39.38
C GLN A 5 8.66 5.03 39.18
N ILE A 6 9.61 5.96 39.12
CA ILE A 6 9.34 7.38 38.85
C ILE A 6 8.79 7.57 37.44
N HIS A 7 9.42 6.96 36.43
CA HIS A 7 8.97 7.00 35.05
C HIS A 7 7.58 6.37 34.88
N HIS A 8 7.29 5.30 35.62
CA HIS A 8 6.00 4.63 35.63
C HIS A 8 4.87 5.51 36.20
N VAL A 9 5.09 6.11 37.39
CA VAL A 9 4.11 7.03 38.01
C VAL A 9 3.81 8.19 37.07
N TYR A 10 4.83 8.72 36.39
CA TYR A 10 4.67 9.77 35.39
C TYR A 10 3.78 9.32 34.23
N ASN A 11 4.06 8.17 33.61
CA ASN A 11 3.30 7.67 32.46
C ASN A 11 1.84 7.31 32.81
N CYS A 12 1.61 6.66 33.95
CA CYS A 12 0.25 6.39 34.45
C CYS A 12 -0.49 7.69 34.75
N GLY A 13 0.19 8.66 35.35
CA GLY A 13 -0.36 9.97 35.67
C GLY A 13 -0.83 10.72 34.42
N MET A 14 0.04 10.83 33.42
CA MET A 14 -0.27 11.49 32.14
C MET A 14 -1.45 10.83 31.43
N ARG A 15 -1.59 9.50 31.54
CA ARG A 15 -2.71 8.79 30.92
C ARG A 15 -4.04 9.00 31.65
N TYR A 16 -4.05 9.09 32.99
CA TYR A 16 -5.25 9.48 33.72
C TYR A 16 -5.70 10.89 33.37
N ILE A 17 -4.76 11.82 33.22
CA ILE A 17 -5.05 13.19 32.74
C ILE A 17 -5.63 13.14 31.34
N GLN A 18 -5.03 12.40 30.41
CA GLN A 18 -5.52 12.31 29.04
C GLN A 18 -6.92 11.67 28.96
N LYS A 19 -7.20 10.63 29.76
CA LYS A 19 -8.54 10.05 29.88
C LYS A 19 -9.55 11.03 30.48
N ALA A 20 -9.16 11.79 31.51
CA ALA A 20 -10.00 12.82 32.09
C ALA A 20 -10.35 13.93 31.09
N MET A 21 -9.37 14.36 30.27
CA MET A 21 -9.58 15.35 29.21
C MET A 21 -10.52 14.81 28.13
N ASN A 22 -10.33 13.57 27.68
CA ASN A 22 -11.21 12.95 26.68
C ASN A 22 -12.65 12.78 27.22
N ALA A 23 -12.82 12.39 28.48
CA ALA A 23 -14.13 12.29 29.13
C ALA A 23 -14.82 13.66 29.24
N ARG A 24 -14.08 14.71 29.62
CA ARG A 24 -14.57 16.09 29.59
C ARG A 24 -15.00 16.55 28.21
N ILE A 25 -14.21 16.27 27.18
CA ILE A 25 -14.53 16.61 25.78
C ILE A 25 -15.80 15.87 25.33
N ALA A 26 -15.99 14.63 25.79
CA ALA A 26 -17.18 13.84 25.53
C ALA A 26 -18.41 14.23 26.38
N GLY A 27 -18.29 15.20 27.29
CA GLY A 27 -19.36 15.64 28.19
C GLY A 27 -19.61 14.73 29.40
N ASP A 28 -18.76 13.73 29.63
CA ASP A 28 -18.84 12.79 30.75
C ASP A 28 -18.02 13.32 31.94
N ASN A 29 -18.63 14.23 32.69
CA ASN A 29 -17.99 14.87 33.84
C ASN A 29 -17.73 13.91 35.00
N GLU A 30 -18.58 12.89 35.17
CA GLU A 30 -18.44 11.90 36.24
C GLU A 30 -17.21 11.02 36.00
N ALA A 31 -17.05 10.48 34.78
CA ALA A 31 -15.85 9.74 34.42
C ALA A 31 -14.59 10.62 34.46
N ALA A 32 -14.69 11.88 34.05
CA ALA A 32 -13.57 12.82 34.14
C ALA A 32 -13.12 13.04 35.61
N GLU A 33 -14.06 13.24 36.53
CA GLU A 33 -13.77 13.37 37.96
C GLU A 33 -13.20 12.08 38.56
N GLU A 34 -13.68 10.92 38.13
CA GLU A 34 -13.14 9.63 38.55
C GLU A 34 -11.67 9.45 38.12
N TYR A 35 -11.33 9.81 36.87
CA TYR A 35 -9.95 9.76 36.38
C TYR A 35 -9.05 10.80 37.08
N ILE A 36 -9.57 11.98 37.39
CA ILE A 36 -8.85 12.99 38.19
C ILE A 36 -8.63 12.49 39.62
N ALA A 37 -9.60 11.81 40.23
CA ALA A 37 -9.46 11.22 41.56
C ALA A 37 -8.42 10.08 41.56
N LYS A 38 -8.38 9.25 40.50
CA LYS A 38 -7.35 8.23 40.29
C LYS A 38 -5.95 8.85 40.12
N PHE A 39 -5.83 9.95 39.37
CA PHE A 39 -4.59 10.72 39.27
C PHE A 39 -4.15 11.29 40.62
N LYS A 40 -5.05 11.93 41.37
CA LYS A 40 -4.76 12.47 42.70
C LYS A 40 -4.31 11.40 43.69
N LYS A 41 -4.96 10.22 43.67
CA LYS A 41 -4.53 9.05 44.46
C LYS A 41 -3.12 8.61 44.05
N LEU A 42 -2.81 8.53 42.75
CA LEU A 42 -1.47 8.20 42.26
C LEU A 42 -0.41 9.19 42.74
N CYS A 43 -0.71 10.50 42.72
CA CYS A 43 0.18 11.54 43.26
C CYS A 43 0.37 11.40 44.78
N GLN A 44 -0.71 11.12 45.52
CA GLN A 44 -0.64 10.88 46.97
C GLN A 44 0.22 9.66 47.30
N TYR A 45 0.09 8.57 46.54
CA TYR A 45 0.95 7.39 46.70
C TYR A 45 2.42 7.69 46.42
N ALA A 46 2.71 8.45 45.35
CA ALA A 46 4.08 8.87 45.04
C ALA A 46 4.67 9.77 46.14
N SER A 47 3.85 10.61 46.77
CA SER A 47 4.29 11.54 47.83
C SER A 47 4.44 10.92 49.22
N THR A 48 3.73 9.83 49.52
CA THR A 48 3.72 9.20 50.86
C THR A 48 4.74 8.08 51.01
N GLY A 49 5.43 7.68 49.94
CA GLY A 49 6.46 6.64 49.98
C GLY A 49 5.94 5.26 50.40
N ILE A 50 4.63 5.07 50.48
CA ILE A 50 4.02 3.78 50.81
C ILE A 50 4.23 2.85 49.60
N ASP A 51 4.96 1.76 49.82
CA ASP A 51 5.21 0.65 48.87
C ASP A 51 3.95 -0.13 48.47
N LYS A 52 2.85 0.57 48.16
CA LYS A 52 1.73 0.04 47.39
C LYS A 52 1.78 0.66 46.00
N VAL A 53 2.90 0.40 45.34
CA VAL A 53 3.06 0.46 43.89
C VAL A 53 1.85 -0.28 43.27
N PRO A 54 1.27 0.20 42.15
CA PRO A 54 0.29 -0.61 41.39
C PRO A 54 0.83 -2.04 41.31
N GLU A 55 0.01 -3.03 41.69
CA GLU A 55 0.44 -4.43 41.82
C GLU A 55 1.35 -4.79 40.64
N ALA A 56 2.47 -5.49 40.87
CA ALA A 56 3.52 -5.73 39.85
C ALA A 56 3.00 -6.20 38.46
N ASN A 57 1.78 -6.74 38.42
CA ASN A 57 0.99 -6.99 37.21
C ASN A 57 0.69 -5.74 36.37
N ASP A 58 0.29 -4.62 36.95
CA ASP A 58 0.02 -3.37 36.22
C ASP A 58 1.28 -2.88 35.51
N ILE A 59 2.42 -2.84 36.22
CA ILE A 59 3.73 -2.45 35.65
C ILE A 59 4.10 -3.34 34.46
N LYS A 60 4.00 -4.67 34.63
CA LYS A 60 4.29 -5.62 33.56
C LYS A 60 3.32 -5.45 32.38
N THR A 61 2.05 -5.17 32.64
CA THR A 61 1.01 -5.00 31.61
C THR A 61 1.20 -3.69 30.84
N PHE A 62 1.57 -2.60 31.50
CA PHE A 62 1.86 -1.31 30.86
C PHE A 62 3.10 -1.37 29.97
N GLY A 63 4.22 -1.90 30.48
CA GLY A 63 5.43 -2.06 29.67
C GLY A 63 5.22 -3.00 28.48
N THR A 64 4.30 -3.97 28.61
CA THR A 64 3.91 -4.84 27.51
C THR A 64 3.03 -4.10 26.48
N LEU A 65 2.06 -3.30 26.93
CA LEU A 65 1.23 -2.48 26.03
C LEU A 65 2.06 -1.50 25.21
N GLU A 66 3.08 -0.88 25.80
CA GLU A 66 4.01 0.02 25.12
C GLU A 66 4.78 -0.69 23.99
N LYS A 67 5.22 -1.94 24.22
CA LYS A 67 5.84 -2.78 23.20
C LYS A 67 4.88 -3.12 22.06
N ILE A 68 3.62 -3.47 22.36
CA ILE A 68 2.61 -3.72 21.31
C ILE A 68 2.38 -2.44 20.51
N ASN A 69 2.28 -1.28 21.17
CA ASN A 69 2.03 0.00 20.51
C ASN A 69 3.22 0.45 19.63
N THR A 70 4.46 0.17 20.05
CA THR A 70 5.65 0.40 19.24
C THR A 70 5.63 -0.44 17.97
N GLY A 71 5.33 -1.75 18.09
CA GLY A 71 5.17 -2.63 16.93
C GLY A 71 4.02 -2.17 16.02
N LEU A 72 2.90 -1.73 16.59
CA LEU A 72 1.77 -1.18 15.85
C LEU A 72 2.16 0.07 15.05
N GLN A 73 2.94 0.98 15.64
CA GLN A 73 3.41 2.17 14.95
C GLN A 73 4.37 1.82 13.80
N THR A 74 5.32 0.91 14.04
CA THR A 74 6.20 0.39 12.98
C THR A 74 5.39 -0.17 11.80
N LEU A 75 4.32 -0.93 12.06
CA LEU A 75 3.45 -1.43 11.00
C LEU A 75 2.75 -0.28 10.25
N LYS A 76 2.23 0.73 10.94
CA LYS A 76 1.59 1.90 10.31
C LYS A 76 2.54 2.65 9.40
N ASP A 77 3.78 2.84 9.84
CA ASP A 77 4.79 3.60 9.07
C ASP A 77 5.22 2.84 7.80
N HIS A 78 5.21 1.50 7.84
CA HIS A 78 5.58 0.67 6.70
C HIS A 78 4.43 0.46 5.69
N ILE A 79 3.16 0.59 6.08
CA ILE A 79 2.02 0.40 5.15
C ILE A 79 2.11 1.29 3.90
N PRO A 80 2.36 2.61 4.00
CA PRO A 80 2.50 3.47 2.83
C PRO A 80 3.67 3.07 1.92
N ILE A 81 4.75 2.53 2.50
CA ILE A 81 5.95 2.10 1.78
C ILE A 81 5.63 0.82 0.99
N ILE A 82 5.04 -0.17 1.64
CA ILE A 82 4.66 -1.45 1.02
C ILE A 82 3.54 -1.25 -0.01
N THR A 83 2.59 -0.34 0.21
CA THR A 83 1.53 -0.05 -0.77
C THR A 83 2.07 0.43 -2.11
N LYS A 84 3.23 1.12 -2.11
CA LYS A 84 3.90 1.57 -3.34
C LYS A 84 4.48 0.43 -4.18
N THR A 85 4.69 -0.76 -3.61
CA THR A 85 5.22 -1.91 -4.37
C THR A 85 4.16 -2.58 -5.24
N LYS A 86 2.87 -2.29 -5.00
CA LYS A 86 1.70 -2.93 -5.62
C LYS A 86 1.64 -4.45 -5.41
N ASP A 87 2.39 -5.01 -4.46
CA ASP A 87 2.26 -6.41 -4.09
C ASP A 87 1.05 -6.61 -3.18
N ASN A 88 -0.06 -7.05 -3.77
CA ASN A 88 -1.35 -7.22 -3.08
C ASN A 88 -1.25 -8.22 -1.91
N THR A 89 -0.36 -9.21 -1.98
CA THR A 89 -0.15 -10.18 -0.91
C THR A 89 0.50 -9.53 0.30
N SER A 90 1.63 -8.84 0.13
CA SER A 90 2.27 -8.09 1.22
C SER A 90 1.37 -7.00 1.80
N ILE A 91 0.61 -6.28 0.95
CA ILE A 91 -0.34 -5.27 1.41
C ILE A 91 -1.44 -5.90 2.28
N LYS A 92 -1.98 -7.06 1.88
CA LYS A 92 -2.99 -7.79 2.65
C LYS A 92 -2.41 -8.28 3.98
N ASN A 93 -1.23 -8.91 3.96
CA ASN A 93 -0.59 -9.44 5.15
C ASN A 93 -0.25 -8.33 6.15
N MET A 94 0.24 -7.17 5.69
CA MET A 94 0.45 -5.97 6.51
C MET A 94 -0.83 -5.47 7.18
N LYS A 95 -1.94 -5.38 6.43
CA LYS A 95 -3.23 -4.93 6.99
C LYS A 95 -3.78 -5.90 8.04
N GLN A 96 -3.63 -7.21 7.80
CA GLN A 96 -4.03 -8.23 8.77
C GLN A 96 -3.17 -8.17 10.03
N ALA A 97 -1.84 -8.04 9.90
CA ALA A 97 -0.95 -7.87 11.05
C ALA A 97 -1.28 -6.60 11.85
N LEU A 98 -1.61 -5.50 11.18
CA LEU A 98 -2.05 -4.26 11.81
C LEU A 98 -3.33 -4.50 12.64
N GLU A 99 -4.34 -5.13 12.05
CA GLU A 99 -5.61 -5.43 12.73
C GLU A 99 -5.40 -6.34 13.96
N ILE A 100 -4.57 -7.38 13.84
CA ILE A 100 -4.24 -8.27 14.95
C ILE A 100 -3.53 -7.50 16.08
N SER A 101 -2.58 -6.62 15.73
CA SER A 101 -1.86 -5.81 16.71
C SER A 101 -2.78 -4.79 17.39
N GLN A 102 -3.71 -4.16 16.65
CA GLN A 102 -4.74 -3.28 17.21
C GLN A 102 -5.66 -4.00 18.19
N ASN A 103 -6.13 -5.20 17.81
CA ASN A 103 -6.95 -6.04 18.68
C ASN A 103 -6.19 -6.43 19.95
N SER A 104 -4.90 -6.73 19.83
CA SER A 104 -4.03 -7.06 20.98
C SER A 104 -3.85 -5.88 21.92
N CYS A 105 -3.65 -4.67 21.38
CA CYS A 105 -3.66 -3.41 22.15
C CYS A 105 -4.99 -3.20 22.90
N ALA A 106 -6.12 -3.42 22.23
CA ALA A 106 -7.45 -3.23 22.84
C ALA A 106 -7.71 -4.24 23.98
N ILE A 107 -7.31 -5.50 23.80
CA ILE A 107 -7.38 -6.53 24.83
C ILE A 107 -6.54 -6.13 26.05
N TYR A 108 -5.28 -5.74 25.84
CA TYR A 108 -4.39 -5.34 26.92
C TYR A 108 -4.87 -4.07 27.64
N ALA A 109 -5.41 -3.09 26.91
CA ALA A 109 -6.00 -1.90 27.51
C ALA A 109 -7.21 -2.25 28.41
N LYS A 110 -8.03 -3.22 27.99
CA LYS A 110 -9.17 -3.71 28.77
C LYS A 110 -8.74 -4.52 30.00
N SER A 111 -7.66 -5.29 29.90
CA SER A 111 -7.07 -6.00 31.05
C SER A 111 -6.61 -5.01 32.14
N ILE A 112 -5.97 -3.91 31.75
CA ILE A 112 -5.58 -2.83 32.67
C ILE A 112 -6.82 -2.18 33.30
N GLU A 113 -7.82 -1.84 32.49
CA GLU A 113 -9.05 -1.19 32.96
C GLU A 113 -9.81 -2.03 33.99
N LYS A 114 -9.91 -3.34 33.73
CA LYS A 114 -10.63 -4.28 34.58
C LYS A 114 -9.77 -4.95 35.65
N ARG A 115 -8.49 -4.59 35.77
CA ARG A 115 -7.50 -5.23 36.66
C ARG A 115 -7.44 -6.76 36.50
N LEU A 116 -7.52 -7.21 35.25
CA LEU A 116 -7.44 -8.63 34.90
C LEU A 116 -5.99 -9.00 34.55
N ILE A 117 -5.62 -10.25 34.82
CA ILE A 117 -4.33 -10.80 34.39
C ILE A 117 -4.25 -10.69 32.85
N PRO A 118 -3.23 -10.04 32.28
CA PRO A 118 -3.12 -9.91 30.84
C PRO A 118 -2.85 -11.27 30.18
N PRO A 119 -3.43 -11.54 29.01
CA PRO A 119 -3.20 -12.79 28.29
C PRO A 119 -1.78 -12.84 27.72
N GLU A 120 -1.20 -14.03 27.59
CA GLU A 120 0.14 -14.19 27.03
C GLU A 120 0.25 -13.60 25.61
N LEU A 121 1.40 -12.97 25.31
CA LEU A 121 1.74 -12.54 23.96
C LEU A 121 2.62 -13.56 23.26
N THR A 122 2.50 -13.56 21.94
CA THR A 122 3.43 -14.21 21.02
C THR A 122 3.86 -13.22 19.95
N THR A 123 5.05 -13.43 19.40
CA THR A 123 5.50 -12.70 18.21
C THR A 123 4.87 -13.33 16.98
N GLY A 124 4.31 -12.49 16.11
CA GLY A 124 3.98 -12.85 14.75
C GLY A 124 5.08 -12.35 13.82
N ASP A 125 5.60 -13.24 12.99
CA ASP A 125 6.57 -12.91 11.95
C ASP A 125 5.82 -12.57 10.66
N LEU A 126 6.35 -11.58 9.93
CA LEU A 126 5.75 -11.05 8.73
C LEU A 126 6.82 -10.77 7.68
N ASP A 127 6.76 -11.50 6.57
CA ASP A 127 7.59 -11.27 5.40
C ASP A 127 6.80 -10.45 4.38
N VAL A 128 7.32 -9.27 4.02
CA VAL A 128 6.69 -8.35 3.06
C VAL A 128 7.69 -7.84 2.02
N MET A 129 7.21 -7.61 0.81
CA MET A 129 8.02 -7.12 -0.29
C MET A 129 8.15 -5.60 -0.24
N GLN A 130 9.39 -5.11 -0.15
CA GLN A 130 9.73 -3.69 -0.15
C GLN A 130 10.51 -3.34 -1.43
N ALA A 131 10.21 -2.19 -2.03
CA ALA A 131 11.02 -1.67 -3.12
C ALA A 131 12.41 -1.25 -2.61
N VAL A 132 13.45 -1.76 -3.26
CA VAL A 132 14.84 -1.35 -3.07
C VAL A 132 15.01 0.06 -3.64
N LYS A 133 15.63 0.93 -2.84
CA LYS A 133 16.00 2.29 -3.23
C LYS A 133 17.46 2.52 -2.91
N ASN A 134 18.15 3.22 -3.80
CA ASN A 134 19.47 3.79 -3.53
C ASN A 134 19.29 5.25 -3.15
N GLU A 135 19.23 5.53 -1.85
CA GLU A 135 18.96 6.89 -1.33
C GLU A 135 20.11 7.87 -1.58
N ASP A 136 21.31 7.38 -1.90
CA ASP A 136 22.49 8.20 -2.22
C ASP A 136 22.38 8.89 -3.59
N ILE A 137 21.43 8.44 -4.42
CA ILE A 137 21.18 8.97 -5.76
C ILE A 137 19.85 9.71 -5.77
N PRO A 138 19.78 10.96 -6.27
CA PRO A 138 18.50 11.65 -6.41
C PRO A 138 17.54 10.91 -7.36
N ILE A 139 16.23 11.03 -7.11
CA ILE A 139 15.19 10.30 -7.87
C ILE A 139 15.29 10.55 -9.38
N THR A 140 15.72 11.73 -9.82
CA THR A 140 15.77 12.08 -11.24
C THR A 140 17.12 11.78 -11.90
N THR A 141 18.07 11.17 -11.20
CA THR A 141 19.45 11.07 -11.66
C THR A 141 19.83 9.64 -12.09
N LEU A 142 20.58 9.56 -13.19
CA LEU A 142 21.42 8.42 -13.54
C LEU A 142 22.86 8.82 -13.26
N ARG A 143 23.52 8.11 -12.36
CA ARG A 143 24.95 8.29 -12.10
C ARG A 143 25.73 7.20 -12.80
N CYS A 144 26.76 7.59 -13.54
CA CYS A 144 27.79 6.66 -14.01
C CYS A 144 29.05 6.88 -13.19
N CYS A 145 29.63 5.80 -12.69
CA CYS A 145 30.94 5.77 -12.06
C CYS A 145 31.89 4.93 -12.91
N VAL A 146 33.13 5.38 -13.01
CA VAL A 146 34.25 4.56 -13.50
C VAL A 146 35.15 4.32 -12.30
N SER A 147 35.32 3.05 -11.93
CA SER A 147 36.09 2.64 -10.75
C SER A 147 37.48 2.07 -11.10
N ASN A 148 37.66 1.66 -12.35
CA ASN A 148 38.94 1.11 -12.81
C ASN A 148 39.17 1.38 -14.30
N ILE A 149 40.40 1.75 -14.66
CA ILE A 149 40.90 1.83 -16.02
C ILE A 149 41.91 0.71 -16.22
N GLY A 150 41.49 -0.37 -16.89
CA GLY A 150 42.37 -1.45 -17.30
C GLY A 150 43.15 -1.04 -18.54
N ALA A 151 44.33 -0.46 -18.34
CA ALA A 151 45.23 0.02 -19.38
C ALA A 151 46.70 -0.15 -18.96
N PRO A 152 47.66 -0.07 -19.89
CA PRO A 152 49.09 -0.17 -19.55
C PRO A 152 49.54 0.96 -18.61
N GLN A 153 50.16 0.59 -17.48
CA GLN A 153 50.79 1.56 -16.58
C GLN A 153 52.19 1.90 -17.09
N LYS A 154 52.33 3.04 -17.76
CA LYS A 154 53.61 3.55 -18.27
C LYS A 154 53.84 4.98 -17.78
N LYS A 155 55.08 5.29 -17.38
CA LYS A 155 55.45 6.63 -16.89
C LYS A 155 55.23 7.66 -18.01
N GLY A 156 54.53 8.75 -17.68
CA GLY A 156 54.21 9.83 -18.63
C GLY A 156 52.93 9.61 -19.43
N ILE A 157 52.24 8.47 -19.25
CA ILE A 157 50.94 8.20 -19.87
C ILE A 157 49.84 8.39 -18.83
N THR A 158 48.85 9.20 -19.18
CA THR A 158 47.60 9.38 -18.41
C THR A 158 46.40 9.22 -19.34
N TYR A 159 45.21 9.05 -18.79
CA TYR A 159 44.01 8.76 -19.53
C TYR A 159 42.86 9.69 -19.13
N THR A 160 42.08 10.15 -20.09
CA THR A 160 40.81 10.82 -19.81
C THR A 160 39.67 9.96 -20.32
N VAL A 161 38.60 9.87 -19.54
CA VAL A 161 37.36 9.19 -19.94
C VAL A 161 36.36 10.24 -20.42
N ASN A 162 35.93 10.10 -21.68
CA ASN A 162 34.84 10.87 -22.26
C ASN A 162 33.56 10.04 -22.18
N VAL A 163 32.51 10.60 -21.57
CA VAL A 163 31.21 9.94 -21.49
C VAL A 163 30.15 10.74 -22.22
N TYR A 164 29.62 10.11 -23.27
CA TYR A 164 28.63 10.67 -24.15
C TYR A 164 27.22 10.37 -23.64
N SER A 165 26.50 11.44 -23.32
CA SER A 165 25.12 11.41 -22.88
C SER A 165 24.18 10.79 -23.92
N ILE A 166 23.02 10.37 -23.44
CA ILE A 166 21.90 9.84 -24.21
C ILE A 166 21.31 10.88 -25.17
N ALA A 167 21.45 12.16 -24.81
CA ALA A 167 21.08 13.29 -25.64
C ALA A 167 22.23 13.62 -26.59
N ARG A 168 22.01 13.41 -27.89
CA ARG A 168 23.03 13.51 -28.95
C ARG A 168 23.65 14.92 -29.10
N GLU A 169 23.03 15.94 -28.53
CA GLU A 169 23.44 17.34 -28.67
C GLU A 169 24.24 17.87 -27.47
N THR A 170 24.35 17.09 -26.38
CA THR A 170 25.17 17.50 -25.23
C THR A 170 26.63 17.11 -25.41
N PRO A 171 27.59 18.02 -25.15
CA PRO A 171 29.00 17.67 -25.15
C PRO A 171 29.30 16.54 -24.15
N PRO A 172 30.33 15.72 -24.40
CA PRO A 172 30.71 14.66 -23.48
C PRO A 172 31.13 15.23 -22.14
N LYS A 173 30.87 14.47 -21.07
CA LYS A 173 31.49 14.74 -19.78
C LYS A 173 32.85 14.08 -19.76
N THR A 174 33.89 14.88 -19.57
CA THR A 174 35.28 14.44 -19.61
C THR A 174 35.86 14.44 -18.21
N SER A 175 36.56 13.38 -17.84
CA SER A 175 37.35 13.35 -16.62
C SER A 175 38.59 14.23 -16.72
N GLU A 176 39.15 14.62 -15.58
CA GLU A 176 40.55 15.03 -15.55
C GLU A 176 41.46 13.86 -15.97
N PRO A 177 42.73 14.10 -16.35
CA PRO A 177 43.67 13.01 -16.62
C PRO A 177 43.87 12.12 -15.39
N LEU A 178 43.69 10.82 -15.57
CA LEU A 178 43.77 9.77 -14.55
C LEU A 178 44.88 8.78 -14.90
N ASP A 179 45.52 8.21 -13.89
CA ASP A 179 46.41 7.07 -14.09
C ASP A 179 45.60 5.78 -14.30
N ALA A 180 46.20 4.79 -14.97
CA ALA A 180 45.59 3.48 -15.11
C ALA A 180 45.53 2.73 -13.77
N GLY A 181 44.48 1.92 -13.57
CA GLY A 181 44.20 1.21 -12.33
C GLY A 181 42.94 1.73 -11.64
N ALA A 182 42.92 1.68 -10.30
CA ALA A 182 41.77 2.12 -9.51
C ALA A 182 41.60 3.64 -9.59
N VAL A 183 40.39 4.09 -9.93
CA VAL A 183 40.03 5.50 -10.05
C VAL A 183 38.69 5.73 -9.36
N ASP A 184 38.40 6.97 -8.95
CA ASP A 184 37.09 7.35 -8.44
C ASP A 184 36.59 8.55 -9.24
N TRP A 185 35.94 8.25 -10.36
CA TRP A 185 35.36 9.27 -11.21
C TRP A 185 33.89 8.97 -11.47
N HIS A 186 33.05 10.01 -11.41
CA HIS A 186 31.63 9.85 -11.68
C HIS A 186 31.03 11.08 -12.37
N CYS A 187 29.89 10.85 -13.01
CA CYS A 187 29.10 11.90 -13.58
C CYS A 187 27.60 11.58 -13.58
N ASP A 188 26.80 12.64 -13.47
CA ASP A 188 25.35 12.56 -13.30
C ASP A 188 24.59 13.10 -14.51
N TRP A 189 23.50 12.43 -14.92
CA TRP A 189 22.55 12.96 -15.90
C TRP A 189 21.12 12.94 -15.36
N ASN A 190 20.36 13.95 -15.72
CA ASN A 190 18.93 14.01 -15.40
C ASN A 190 18.12 13.13 -16.35
N ILE A 191 17.43 12.15 -15.79
CA ILE A 191 16.37 11.38 -16.46
C ILE A 191 15.04 12.15 -16.29
N LEU A 192 14.84 13.17 -17.12
CA LEU A 192 13.74 14.15 -16.99
C LEU A 192 12.32 13.59 -17.20
N LYS A 193 12.14 12.31 -17.55
CA LYS A 193 10.84 11.76 -17.99
C LYS A 193 10.41 10.46 -17.27
N ARG A 194 10.78 10.29 -16.00
CA ARG A 194 10.38 9.12 -15.19
C ARG A 194 8.87 8.89 -15.09
N SER A 195 8.06 9.95 -15.23
CA SER A 195 6.60 9.88 -15.20
C SER A 195 5.97 9.33 -16.49
N ASN A 196 6.73 9.11 -17.58
CA ASN A 196 6.20 8.62 -18.85
C ASN A 196 6.68 7.17 -19.12
N PRO A 197 5.84 6.15 -18.84
CA PRO A 197 6.24 4.74 -18.95
C PRO A 197 6.71 4.35 -20.36
N LYS A 198 6.07 4.85 -21.41
CA LYS A 198 6.45 4.53 -22.81
C LYS A 198 7.83 5.06 -23.16
N LEU A 199 8.21 6.23 -22.63
CA LEU A 199 9.54 6.80 -22.86
C LEU A 199 10.60 6.10 -22.01
N MET A 200 10.29 5.72 -20.78
CA MET A 200 11.20 4.93 -19.94
C MET A 200 11.46 3.55 -20.54
N GLN A 201 10.43 2.92 -21.12
CA GLN A 201 10.58 1.67 -21.87
C GLN A 201 11.50 1.84 -23.08
N ARG A 202 11.28 2.88 -23.91
CA ARG A 202 12.18 3.19 -25.03
C ARG A 202 13.61 3.51 -24.59
N LEU A 203 13.78 4.17 -23.45
CA LEU A 203 15.09 4.48 -22.85
C LEU A 203 15.83 3.19 -22.50
N ALA A 204 15.16 2.26 -21.81
CA ALA A 204 15.74 0.98 -21.41
C ALA A 204 16.07 0.09 -22.61
N GLU A 205 15.22 0.07 -23.64
CA GLU A 205 15.36 -0.83 -24.79
C GLU A 205 16.31 -0.33 -25.89
N ARG A 206 16.46 0.99 -26.06
CA ARG A 206 17.08 1.55 -27.27
C ARG A 206 18.20 2.54 -27.04
N LYS A 207 18.50 2.88 -25.78
CA LYS A 207 19.48 3.92 -25.47
C LYS A 207 20.69 3.33 -24.76
N GLU A 208 21.83 3.86 -25.16
CA GLU A 208 23.15 3.45 -24.71
C GLU A 208 23.93 4.71 -24.33
N ILE A 209 24.84 4.55 -23.37
CA ILE A 209 25.82 5.57 -22.99
C ILE A 209 27.12 5.19 -23.68
N GLY A 210 27.70 6.13 -24.42
CA GLY A 210 28.98 5.93 -25.08
C GLY A 210 30.13 6.31 -24.15
N PHE A 211 31.18 5.51 -24.15
CA PHE A 211 32.42 5.77 -23.45
C PHE A 211 33.56 5.76 -24.45
N GLU A 212 34.48 6.68 -24.29
CA GLU A 212 35.72 6.74 -25.05
C GLU A 212 36.87 6.99 -24.08
N LEU A 213 37.92 6.20 -24.21
CA LEU A 213 39.15 6.36 -23.46
C LEU A 213 40.17 7.06 -24.35
N VAL A 214 40.68 8.18 -23.88
CA VAL A 214 41.68 8.99 -24.57
C VAL A 214 43.00 8.92 -23.82
N MET A 215 44.06 8.52 -24.51
CA MET A 215 45.40 8.43 -23.98
C MET A 215 46.15 9.74 -24.20
N HIS A 216 46.81 10.22 -23.15
CA HIS A 216 47.70 11.37 -23.15
C HIS A 216 49.11 10.87 -22.89
N ASP A 217 49.94 10.83 -23.92
CA ASP A 217 51.34 10.43 -23.83
C ASP A 217 52.23 11.67 -23.81
N LYS A 218 52.83 11.97 -22.65
CA LYS A 218 53.78 13.08 -22.49
C LYS A 218 55.16 12.63 -22.96
N GLY A 219 55.43 12.87 -24.24
CA GLY A 219 56.78 12.82 -24.79
C GLY A 219 57.67 13.97 -24.29
N LEU A 220 58.96 13.90 -24.62
CA LEU A 220 59.97 14.89 -24.24
C LEU A 220 59.69 16.32 -24.73
N PHE A 221 58.99 16.47 -25.86
CA PHE A 221 58.77 17.76 -26.53
C PHE A 221 57.30 18.12 -26.77
N LYS A 222 56.39 17.14 -26.73
CA LYS A 222 54.96 17.35 -27.00
C LYS A 222 54.13 16.24 -26.34
N THR A 223 52.93 16.60 -25.91
CA THR A 223 51.91 15.63 -25.48
C THR A 223 51.08 15.19 -26.68
N THR A 224 51.02 13.88 -26.90
CA THR A 224 50.15 13.26 -27.89
C THR A 224 48.84 12.87 -27.21
N VAL A 225 47.71 13.29 -27.77
CA VAL A 225 46.38 13.00 -27.23
C VAL A 225 45.58 12.26 -28.29
N VAL A 226 45.27 11.00 -28.06
CA VAL A 226 44.60 10.13 -29.04
C VAL A 226 43.56 9.24 -28.38
N PRO A 227 42.37 9.05 -28.98
CA PRO A 227 41.42 8.04 -28.53
C PRO A 227 42.04 6.65 -28.75
N VAL A 228 41.93 5.77 -27.76
CA VAL A 228 42.52 4.41 -27.81
C VAL A 228 41.49 3.30 -27.65
N GLY A 229 40.26 3.64 -27.31
CA GLY A 229 39.19 2.66 -27.24
C GLY A 229 37.82 3.28 -26.99
N HIS A 230 36.76 2.59 -27.40
CA HIS A 230 35.39 3.00 -27.14
C HIS A 230 34.53 1.82 -26.71
N CYS A 231 33.47 2.07 -25.95
CA CYS A 231 32.43 1.07 -25.72
C CYS A 231 31.07 1.73 -25.54
N LYS A 232 30.01 0.92 -25.64
CA LYS A 232 28.64 1.38 -25.40
C LYS A 232 28.00 0.51 -24.34
N VAL A 233 27.39 1.17 -23.36
CA VAL A 233 26.71 0.51 -22.25
C VAL A 233 25.20 0.74 -22.38
N PRO A 234 24.39 -0.31 -22.53
CA PRO A 234 22.95 -0.15 -22.61
C PRO A 234 22.38 0.26 -21.26
N ILE A 235 21.51 1.25 -21.25
CA ILE A 235 20.86 1.77 -20.03
C ILE A 235 19.91 0.72 -19.43
N GLY A 236 19.40 -0.18 -20.27
CA GLY A 236 18.53 -1.28 -19.87
C GLY A 236 19.11 -2.18 -18.78
N ILE A 237 20.42 -2.15 -18.50
CA ILE A 237 21.01 -2.94 -17.40
C ILE A 237 20.48 -2.51 -16.02
N VAL A 238 20.11 -1.24 -15.83
CA VAL A 238 19.47 -0.72 -14.61
C VAL A 238 17.94 -0.65 -14.73
N SER A 239 17.35 -1.47 -15.62
CA SER A 239 15.89 -1.56 -15.77
C SER A 239 15.21 -2.20 -14.56
N LYS A 240 15.89 -3.14 -13.90
CA LYS A 240 15.38 -3.94 -12.77
C LYS A 240 16.24 -3.86 -11.52
N LEU A 241 17.41 -3.23 -11.61
CA LEU A 241 18.37 -3.09 -10.52
C LEU A 241 18.66 -1.61 -10.30
N THR A 242 18.97 -1.26 -9.05
CA THR A 242 19.38 0.11 -8.68
C THR A 242 20.85 0.39 -8.99
N GLU A 243 21.66 -0.66 -9.09
CA GLU A 243 23.09 -0.56 -9.39
C GLU A 243 23.52 -1.80 -10.18
N VAL A 244 24.35 -1.58 -11.20
CA VAL A 244 25.07 -2.64 -11.93
C VAL A 244 26.49 -2.17 -12.17
N THR A 245 27.45 -2.97 -11.74
CA THR A 245 28.89 -2.75 -11.97
C THR A 245 29.43 -3.87 -12.83
N LYS A 246 30.14 -3.52 -13.91
CA LYS A 246 30.74 -4.50 -14.83
C LYS A 246 31.97 -3.92 -15.51
N THR A 247 32.94 -4.78 -15.80
CA THR A 247 34.09 -4.47 -16.65
C THR A 247 33.72 -4.64 -18.12
N TYR A 248 33.93 -3.58 -18.91
CA TYR A 248 33.68 -3.54 -20.34
C TYR A 248 35.02 -3.48 -21.09
N PRO A 249 35.33 -4.46 -21.95
CA PRO A 249 36.43 -4.32 -22.89
C PRO A 249 36.10 -3.19 -23.87
N LEU A 250 37.12 -2.44 -24.28
CA LEU A 250 36.97 -1.37 -25.26
C LEU A 250 37.27 -1.88 -26.66
N ASP A 251 36.42 -1.49 -27.60
CA ASP A 251 36.65 -1.66 -29.02
C ASP A 251 37.82 -0.76 -29.45
N PRO A 252 38.83 -1.31 -30.14
CA PRO A 252 40.01 -0.55 -30.53
C PRO A 252 39.65 0.52 -31.58
N THR A 253 40.49 1.55 -31.63
CA THR A 253 40.49 2.63 -32.61
C THR A 253 41.72 2.51 -33.52
N GLU A 254 41.83 3.37 -34.52
CA GLU A 254 43.02 3.42 -35.40
C GLU A 254 44.32 3.80 -34.65
N HIS A 255 44.21 4.41 -33.47
CA HIS A 255 45.37 4.82 -32.65
C HIS A 255 45.65 3.87 -31.49
N THR A 256 44.92 2.76 -31.38
CA THR A 256 45.18 1.76 -30.33
C THR A 256 46.53 1.08 -30.59
N PRO A 257 47.47 1.09 -29.62
CA PRO A 257 48.76 0.42 -29.79
C PRO A 257 48.59 -1.09 -30.05
N LYS A 258 49.37 -1.62 -30.99
CA LYS A 258 49.29 -3.03 -31.40
C LYS A 258 49.53 -3.96 -30.22
N GLY A 259 48.60 -4.89 -30.00
CA GLY A 259 48.71 -5.93 -28.96
C GLY A 259 48.28 -5.47 -27.56
N GLU A 260 47.89 -4.21 -27.38
CA GLU A 260 47.33 -3.73 -26.12
C GLU A 260 45.80 -3.87 -26.09
N GLN A 261 45.25 -4.17 -24.92
CA GLN A 261 43.81 -4.21 -24.67
C GLN A 261 43.46 -3.21 -23.57
N PHE A 262 42.34 -2.52 -23.76
CA PHE A 262 41.83 -1.53 -22.83
C PHE A 262 40.47 -1.96 -22.32
N SER A 263 40.18 -1.62 -21.07
CA SER A 263 38.88 -1.89 -20.44
C SER A 263 38.54 -0.83 -19.40
N LEU A 264 37.24 -0.67 -19.14
CA LEU A 264 36.72 0.20 -18.10
C LEU A 264 35.80 -0.59 -17.17
N GLU A 265 35.98 -0.45 -15.86
CA GLU A 265 34.98 -0.89 -14.89
C GLU A 265 33.97 0.22 -14.67
N ILE A 266 32.74 -0.01 -15.14
CA ILE A 266 31.67 0.98 -15.20
C ILE A 266 30.54 0.53 -14.28
N SER A 267 30.09 1.44 -13.42
CA SER A 267 28.90 1.28 -12.59
C SER A 267 27.82 2.26 -13.01
N LEU A 268 26.62 1.77 -13.32
CA LEU A 268 25.43 2.60 -13.51
C LEU A 268 24.54 2.50 -12.28
N LYS A 269 24.19 3.65 -11.71
CA LYS A 269 23.40 3.77 -10.47
C LYS A 269 22.18 4.67 -10.65
N VAL A 270 21.05 4.24 -10.09
CA VAL A 270 19.77 4.95 -10.08
C VAL A 270 19.08 4.80 -8.73
N ASN A 271 18.31 5.81 -8.30
CA ASN A 271 17.56 5.74 -7.04
C ASN A 271 16.57 4.57 -7.01
N THR A 272 15.76 4.47 -8.07
CA THR A 272 14.87 3.34 -8.33
C THR A 272 15.12 2.82 -9.74
N PRO A 273 14.93 1.51 -10.00
CA PRO A 273 15.12 0.99 -11.35
C PRO A 273 14.17 1.63 -12.36
N ILE A 274 14.55 1.56 -13.63
CA ILE A 274 13.89 2.31 -14.72
C ILE A 274 12.50 1.77 -15.09
N LEU A 275 12.30 0.44 -15.07
CA LEU A 275 11.05 -0.19 -15.52
C LEU A 275 10.27 -0.85 -14.40
N GLU A 276 10.95 -1.71 -13.63
CA GLU A 276 10.30 -2.54 -12.62
C GLU A 276 10.92 -2.27 -11.25
N PRO A 277 10.11 -2.13 -10.18
CA PRO A 277 10.66 -2.01 -8.85
C PRO A 277 11.44 -3.28 -8.51
N CYS A 278 12.71 -3.11 -8.13
CA CYS A 278 13.50 -4.17 -7.53
C CYS A 278 12.92 -4.41 -6.14
N LEU A 279 12.53 -5.64 -5.81
CA LEU A 279 11.91 -5.96 -4.53
C LEU A 279 12.87 -6.78 -3.66
N LYS A 280 12.90 -6.48 -2.37
CA LYS A 280 13.55 -7.29 -1.33
C LYS A 280 12.53 -7.71 -0.29
N VAL A 281 12.78 -8.85 0.36
CA VAL A 281 12.00 -9.28 1.53
C VAL A 281 12.42 -8.43 2.72
N LEU A 282 11.45 -7.74 3.30
CA LEU A 282 11.55 -7.07 4.59
C LEU A 282 10.88 -7.95 5.64
N LYS A 283 11.63 -8.32 6.67
CA LYS A 283 11.13 -9.09 7.81
C LYS A 283 10.67 -8.12 8.89
N LEU A 284 9.40 -8.20 9.26
CA LEU A 284 8.78 -7.42 10.31
C LEU A 284 8.23 -8.35 11.37
N ASN A 285 8.30 -7.91 12.62
CA ASN A 285 7.73 -8.62 13.74
C ASN A 285 6.65 -7.76 14.38
N TYR A 286 5.57 -8.38 14.83
CA TYR A 286 4.51 -7.72 15.57
C TYR A 286 4.07 -8.58 16.75
N LEU A 287 3.53 -7.94 17.78
CA LEU A 287 3.03 -8.66 18.95
C LEU A 287 1.54 -8.95 18.80
N ARG A 288 1.15 -10.18 19.14
CA ARG A 288 -0.24 -10.62 19.19
C ARG A 288 -0.56 -11.41 20.44
N VAL A 289 -1.80 -11.34 20.89
CA VAL A 289 -2.30 -12.27 21.91
C VAL A 289 -2.21 -13.71 21.41
N LYS A 290 -1.69 -14.61 22.26
CA LYS A 290 -1.52 -16.03 21.95
C LYS A 290 -2.88 -16.65 21.60
N PRO A 291 -3.02 -17.31 20.43
CA PRO A 291 -4.25 -18.02 20.11
C PRO A 291 -4.61 -19.05 21.18
N GLY A 292 -5.86 -19.06 21.63
CA GLY A 292 -6.33 -19.99 22.66
C GLY A 292 -6.00 -19.60 24.11
N SER A 293 -5.37 -18.44 24.37
CA SER A 293 -5.30 -17.91 25.73
C SER A 293 -6.72 -17.61 26.22
N SER A 294 -7.20 -18.37 27.21
CA SER A 294 -8.55 -18.23 27.75
C SER A 294 -8.63 -17.00 28.65
N PHE A 295 -9.67 -16.21 28.45
CA PHE A 295 -10.18 -15.29 29.46
C PHE A 295 -10.92 -16.12 30.51
N SER A 296 -10.21 -16.74 31.45
CA SER A 296 -10.87 -17.59 32.46
C SER A 296 -11.76 -16.82 33.44
N HIS A 297 -11.82 -15.48 33.41
CA HIS A 297 -12.58 -14.66 34.37
C HIS A 297 -13.39 -13.52 33.73
N PHE A 298 -14.16 -13.81 32.68
CA PHE A 298 -15.34 -13.01 32.38
C PHE A 298 -16.56 -13.83 32.80
N PRO A 299 -17.36 -13.41 33.80
CA PRO A 299 -18.72 -13.91 33.87
C PRO A 299 -19.46 -13.41 32.64
N GLU A 300 -20.13 -14.31 31.93
CA GLU A 300 -21.19 -13.93 30.99
C GLU A 300 -22.15 -12.97 31.71
N PRO A 301 -22.61 -11.88 31.08
CA PRO A 301 -23.52 -10.97 31.74
C PRO A 301 -24.85 -11.70 31.99
N ASN A 302 -25.17 -11.85 33.28
CA ASN A 302 -26.48 -12.29 33.76
C ASN A 302 -27.57 -11.43 33.10
N VAL A 303 -28.45 -12.09 32.35
CA VAL A 303 -29.72 -11.52 31.88
C VAL A 303 -30.64 -11.42 33.10
N GLN A 304 -30.56 -10.32 33.83
CA GLN A 304 -31.64 -9.89 34.73
C GLN A 304 -32.42 -8.77 34.05
N GLN A 305 -33.67 -9.11 33.72
CA GLN A 305 -34.70 -8.17 33.28
C GLN A 305 -34.96 -7.16 34.39
N GLU A 306 -34.53 -5.91 34.22
CA GLU A 306 -35.05 -4.79 35.00
C GLU A 306 -35.81 -3.81 34.11
N LYS A 307 -36.94 -3.36 34.65
CA LYS A 307 -38.00 -2.56 34.05
C LYS A 307 -37.51 -1.19 33.57
N PRO A 308 -38.19 -0.58 32.57
CA PRO A 308 -37.76 0.70 32.01
C PRO A 308 -38.04 1.85 32.99
N VAL A 309 -36.99 2.52 33.45
CA VAL A 309 -37.07 3.86 34.05
C VAL A 309 -36.87 4.89 32.92
N LYS A 310 -37.76 5.88 32.87
CA LYS A 310 -37.83 6.93 31.84
C LYS A 310 -36.50 7.67 31.66
N PRO A 311 -36.06 8.00 30.42
CA PRO A 311 -34.90 8.82 30.20
C PRO A 311 -35.22 10.31 30.43
N VAL A 312 -34.33 10.97 31.17
CA VAL A 312 -34.21 12.43 31.30
C VAL A 312 -33.68 13.00 29.98
N GLN A 313 -34.31 14.08 29.50
CA GLN A 313 -33.93 14.82 28.29
C GLN A 313 -32.79 15.81 28.57
N VAL A 314 -31.78 15.86 27.70
CA VAL A 314 -30.87 17.00 27.49
C VAL A 314 -30.60 17.11 25.96
N PRO A 315 -30.47 18.32 25.38
CA PRO A 315 -31.10 18.65 24.10
C PRO A 315 -30.23 18.60 22.82
N ALA A 316 -30.97 18.34 21.74
CA ALA A 316 -30.89 18.85 20.36
C ALA A 316 -29.56 18.72 19.58
N ALA A 317 -29.40 17.55 18.95
CA ALA A 317 -28.70 17.42 17.67
C ALA A 317 -29.54 17.98 16.50
N ALA A 318 -28.85 18.41 15.45
CA ALA A 318 -29.39 18.84 14.16
C ALA A 318 -30.35 17.80 13.52
N PRO A 319 -31.22 18.20 12.58
CA PRO A 319 -32.57 17.68 12.43
C PRO A 319 -32.61 16.22 11.96
N LYS A 320 -33.17 15.33 12.80
CA LYS A 320 -33.48 13.95 12.43
C LYS A 320 -34.68 13.90 11.49
N LYS A 321 -34.49 13.33 10.30
CA LYS A 321 -35.60 12.69 9.58
C LYS A 321 -36.09 11.52 10.46
N LYS A 322 -37.39 11.50 10.76
CA LYS A 322 -38.05 10.45 11.56
C LYS A 322 -38.07 9.14 10.78
N SER A 323 -37.05 8.33 10.92
CA SER A 323 -37.13 6.90 10.70
C SER A 323 -36.90 6.23 12.07
N GLY A 324 -37.76 5.31 12.47
CA GLY A 324 -37.64 4.57 13.74
C GLY A 324 -36.51 3.54 13.74
N LEU A 325 -35.56 3.65 12.81
CA LEU A 325 -34.48 2.71 12.58
C LEU A 325 -33.19 3.26 13.23
N LYS A 326 -32.35 2.35 13.74
CA LYS A 326 -31.05 2.67 14.34
C LYS A 326 -30.01 2.91 13.26
N GLN A 327 -29.01 3.73 13.53
CA GLN A 327 -27.84 3.83 12.64
C GLN A 327 -26.91 2.61 12.82
N MET A 328 -26.15 2.25 11.79
CA MET A 328 -25.19 1.12 11.89
C MET A 328 -24.16 1.31 13.02
N SER A 329 -23.82 2.56 13.34
CA SER A 329 -22.95 2.93 14.46
C SER A 329 -23.54 2.63 15.83
N GLU A 330 -24.85 2.39 15.90
CA GLU A 330 -25.61 2.11 17.12
C GLU A 330 -25.83 0.59 17.32
N MET A 331 -25.30 -0.26 16.42
CA MET A 331 -25.38 -1.72 16.52
C MET A 331 -24.24 -2.31 17.35
N SER A 332 -24.55 -3.34 18.15
CA SER A 332 -23.57 -4.22 18.78
C SER A 332 -22.82 -5.08 17.75
N LYS A 333 -21.68 -5.65 18.14
CA LYS A 333 -20.87 -6.50 17.25
C LYS A 333 -21.63 -7.75 16.79
N GLU A 334 -22.46 -8.31 17.67
CA GLU A 334 -23.31 -9.47 17.42
C GLU A 334 -24.43 -9.13 16.43
N GLU A 335 -25.08 -7.97 16.58
CA GLU A 335 -26.08 -7.47 15.63
C GLU A 335 -25.44 -7.21 14.25
N VAL A 336 -24.23 -6.66 14.21
CA VAL A 336 -23.48 -6.46 12.95
C VAL A 336 -23.15 -7.80 12.29
N TYR A 337 -22.69 -8.79 13.06
CA TYR A 337 -22.41 -10.12 12.51
C TYR A 337 -23.67 -10.79 11.93
N HIS A 338 -24.80 -10.67 12.64
CA HIS A 338 -26.08 -11.20 12.19
C HIS A 338 -26.62 -10.48 10.95
N LEU A 339 -26.44 -9.16 10.86
CA LEU A 339 -26.73 -8.39 9.64
C LEU A 339 -25.84 -8.84 8.48
N CYS A 340 -24.52 -8.96 8.68
CA CYS A 340 -23.58 -9.44 7.66
C CYS A 340 -23.89 -10.88 7.18
N ALA A 341 -24.51 -11.71 8.02
CA ALA A 341 -24.94 -13.05 7.63
C ALA A 341 -26.20 -13.04 6.75
N LYS A 342 -27.08 -12.04 6.92
CA LYS A 342 -28.33 -11.87 6.14
C LYS A 342 -28.13 -11.11 4.83
N ILE A 343 -27.10 -10.26 4.74
CA ILE A 343 -26.72 -9.62 3.49
C ILE A 343 -26.29 -10.74 2.52
N PRO A 344 -26.85 -10.78 1.29
CA PRO A 344 -26.44 -11.77 0.31
C PRO A 344 -24.91 -11.78 0.19
N LYS A 345 -24.27 -12.93 0.48
CA LYS A 345 -22.82 -13.08 0.36
C LYS A 345 -22.46 -12.99 -1.11
N PHE A 346 -22.14 -11.78 -1.52
CA PHE A 346 -21.68 -11.45 -2.86
C PHE A 346 -20.26 -11.96 -3.07
N GLY A 347 -20.11 -13.28 -3.19
CA GLY A 347 -18.87 -13.89 -3.65
C GLY A 347 -18.43 -13.45 -5.05
N ASP A 348 -19.24 -12.66 -5.77
CA ASP A 348 -19.19 -12.64 -7.23
C ASP A 348 -19.63 -11.32 -7.93
N ILE A 349 -19.98 -10.24 -7.23
CA ILE A 349 -19.98 -8.88 -7.86
C ILE A 349 -19.42 -7.89 -6.83
N PRO A 350 -18.25 -7.28 -7.09
CA PRO A 350 -17.62 -6.44 -6.09
C PRO A 350 -18.41 -5.14 -5.91
N PHE A 351 -18.81 -4.83 -4.68
CA PHE A 351 -19.15 -3.46 -4.30
C PHE A 351 -17.96 -2.49 -4.53
N LYS A 352 -16.74 -3.02 -4.62
CA LYS A 352 -15.53 -2.30 -5.07
C LYS A 352 -15.48 -1.98 -6.57
N LEU A 353 -16.33 -2.58 -7.39
CA LEU A 353 -16.43 -2.28 -8.83
C LEU A 353 -17.18 -0.96 -9.07
N LEU A 354 -17.69 -0.33 -8.01
CA LEU A 354 -18.47 0.91 -8.04
C LEU A 354 -17.66 2.13 -7.58
N ASP A 355 -16.47 1.96 -6.99
CA ASP A 355 -15.54 3.08 -6.83
C ASP A 355 -14.85 3.42 -8.18
N ASP A 356 -14.83 2.45 -9.12
CA ASP A 356 -14.36 2.60 -10.52
C ASP A 356 -15.51 2.92 -11.51
N TRP A 357 -16.72 3.28 -11.03
CA TRP A 357 -17.93 3.50 -11.85
C TRP A 357 -17.79 4.61 -12.91
N GLU A 358 -16.82 5.51 -12.73
CA GLU A 358 -16.52 6.59 -13.67
C GLU A 358 -15.71 6.14 -14.90
N LEU A 359 -15.19 4.90 -14.92
CA LEU A 359 -14.53 4.33 -16.09
C LEU A 359 -15.59 3.70 -17.01
N GLU A 360 -16.06 4.46 -18.00
CA GLU A 360 -16.45 4.12 -19.40
C GLU A 360 -16.91 2.70 -19.82
N ARG A 361 -17.27 1.80 -18.90
CA ARG A 361 -17.56 0.39 -19.15
C ARG A 361 -19.03 0.17 -19.46
N TRP A 362 -19.27 -0.66 -20.47
CA TRP A 362 -20.61 -1.07 -20.85
C TRP A 362 -21.19 -2.07 -19.84
N MET A 363 -22.44 -1.88 -19.43
CA MET A 363 -23.16 -2.83 -18.60
C MET A 363 -24.42 -3.28 -19.32
N SER A 364 -24.70 -4.58 -19.26
CA SER A 364 -25.92 -5.12 -19.83
C SER A 364 -27.11 -4.83 -18.90
N LEU A 365 -28.32 -4.74 -19.46
CA LEU A 365 -29.55 -4.50 -18.70
C LEU A 365 -29.77 -5.58 -17.64
N LYS A 366 -29.50 -6.86 -17.94
CA LYS A 366 -29.61 -7.94 -16.94
C LYS A 366 -28.65 -7.78 -15.79
N LEU A 367 -27.41 -7.35 -16.06
CA LEU A 367 -26.44 -7.09 -15.00
C LEU A 367 -26.91 -5.95 -14.10
N ILE A 368 -27.42 -4.86 -14.69
CA ILE A 368 -27.94 -3.71 -13.94
C ILE A 368 -29.17 -4.12 -13.12
N ASP A 369 -30.12 -4.86 -13.69
CA ASP A 369 -31.30 -5.35 -12.99
C ASP A 369 -30.90 -6.27 -11.81
N LYS A 370 -29.90 -7.15 -12.01
CA LYS A 370 -29.38 -8.00 -10.93
C LYS A 370 -28.75 -7.18 -9.81
N LEU A 371 -27.98 -6.14 -10.14
CA LEU A 371 -27.39 -5.23 -9.15
C LEU A 371 -28.45 -4.46 -8.36
N ILE A 372 -29.55 -4.04 -9.02
CA ILE A 372 -30.68 -3.38 -8.36
C ILE A 372 -31.37 -4.35 -7.39
N GLU A 373 -31.64 -5.59 -7.81
CA GLU A 373 -32.25 -6.64 -6.97
C GLU A 373 -31.43 -6.87 -5.70
N VAL A 374 -30.12 -6.93 -5.84
CA VAL A 374 -29.17 -7.14 -4.73
C VAL A 374 -29.17 -5.95 -3.78
N GLY A 375 -29.18 -4.73 -4.34
CA GLY A 375 -29.32 -3.51 -3.55
C GLY A 375 -30.59 -3.55 -2.71
N LYS A 376 -31.73 -3.94 -3.29
CA LYS A 376 -33.01 -4.09 -2.59
C LYS A 376 -32.93 -5.12 -1.47
N LEU A 377 -32.45 -6.34 -1.76
CA LEU A 377 -32.28 -7.39 -0.74
C LEU A 377 -31.37 -6.94 0.42
N THR A 378 -30.33 -6.16 0.11
CA THR A 378 -29.46 -5.58 1.12
C THR A 378 -30.22 -4.54 1.95
N THR A 379 -31.00 -3.67 1.32
CA THR A 379 -31.82 -2.66 1.99
C THR A 379 -32.87 -3.31 2.90
N ASP A 380 -33.53 -4.36 2.42
CA ASP A 380 -34.51 -5.14 3.16
C ASP A 380 -33.86 -5.85 4.37
N ALA A 381 -32.60 -6.31 4.23
CA ALA A 381 -31.85 -6.88 5.35
C ALA A 381 -31.51 -5.84 6.42
N PHE A 382 -31.16 -4.61 6.04
CA PHE A 382 -30.94 -3.49 6.97
C PHE A 382 -32.23 -3.15 7.71
N ILE A 383 -33.32 -2.91 6.97
CA ILE A 383 -34.63 -2.58 7.54
C ILE A 383 -35.14 -3.71 8.44
N GLY A 384 -35.00 -4.97 8.01
CA GLY A 384 -35.41 -6.16 8.76
C GLY A 384 -34.58 -6.40 10.03
N CYS A 385 -33.43 -5.74 10.18
CA CYS A 385 -32.65 -5.71 11.43
C CYS A 385 -32.88 -4.43 12.23
N GLY A 386 -33.83 -3.57 11.83
CA GLY A 386 -34.13 -2.30 12.50
C GLY A 386 -33.07 -1.23 12.26
N VAL A 387 -32.34 -1.29 11.15
CA VAL A 387 -31.18 -0.43 10.84
C VAL A 387 -31.46 0.42 9.61
N GLU A 388 -31.06 1.69 9.64
CA GLU A 388 -31.11 2.56 8.47
C GLU A 388 -30.14 2.06 7.38
N PRO A 389 -30.62 1.84 6.14
CA PRO A 389 -29.74 1.61 5.00
C PRO A 389 -28.69 2.72 4.89
N THR A 390 -27.45 2.36 4.56
CA THR A 390 -26.40 3.39 4.43
C THR A 390 -26.71 4.35 3.28
N PRO A 391 -26.45 5.66 3.40
CA PRO A 391 -26.70 6.63 2.31
C PRO A 391 -26.03 6.25 0.98
N LYS A 392 -24.86 5.60 1.04
CA LYS A 392 -24.15 5.09 -0.15
C LYS A 392 -24.92 4.01 -0.90
N LEU A 393 -25.64 3.14 -0.18
CA LEU A 393 -26.46 2.08 -0.77
C LEU A 393 -27.64 2.67 -1.53
N GLU A 394 -28.28 3.70 -0.97
CA GLU A 394 -29.39 4.42 -1.60
C GLU A 394 -28.93 5.19 -2.84
N GLU A 395 -27.82 5.92 -2.75
CA GLU A 395 -27.23 6.65 -3.87
C GLU A 395 -26.88 5.70 -5.03
N MET A 396 -26.29 4.54 -4.71
CA MET A 396 -25.94 3.51 -5.69
C MET A 396 -27.17 2.97 -6.41
N GLN A 397 -28.24 2.65 -5.69
CA GLN A 397 -29.48 2.15 -6.30
C GLN A 397 -30.09 3.18 -7.25
N LYS A 398 -30.08 4.46 -6.85
CA LYS A 398 -30.55 5.56 -7.70
C LYS A 398 -29.75 5.63 -9.00
N LYS A 399 -28.41 5.62 -8.91
CA LYS A 399 -27.50 5.63 -10.06
C LYS A 399 -27.72 4.44 -11.00
N LEU A 400 -27.91 3.23 -10.45
CA LEU A 400 -28.20 2.03 -11.25
C LEU A 400 -29.54 2.15 -11.97
N GLN A 401 -30.58 2.68 -11.30
CA GLN A 401 -31.89 2.89 -11.90
C GLN A 401 -31.85 3.93 -13.02
N GLU A 402 -31.14 5.03 -12.83
CA GLU A 402 -30.92 6.05 -13.87
C GLU A 402 -30.21 5.46 -15.10
N LYS A 403 -29.14 4.68 -14.89
CA LYS A 403 -28.41 4.03 -15.99
C LYS A 403 -29.25 2.99 -16.73
N ARG A 404 -30.06 2.21 -16.00
CA ARG A 404 -31.01 1.26 -16.59
C ARG A 404 -32.02 1.97 -17.49
N ASN A 405 -32.59 3.08 -17.02
CA ASN A 405 -33.54 3.88 -17.77
C ASN A 405 -32.89 4.48 -19.01
N LEU A 406 -31.69 5.05 -18.88
CA LEU A 406 -30.93 5.62 -20.00
C LEU A 406 -30.70 4.61 -21.14
N ILE A 407 -30.21 3.40 -20.82
CA ILE A 407 -29.98 2.35 -21.83
C ILE A 407 -31.31 1.90 -22.45
N GLY A 408 -32.35 1.72 -21.62
CA GLY A 408 -33.69 1.36 -22.09
C GLY A 408 -34.27 2.40 -23.05
N ASP A 409 -34.12 3.68 -22.75
CA ASP A 409 -34.61 4.78 -23.58
C ASP A 409 -33.80 4.94 -24.86
N GLN A 410 -32.48 4.73 -24.82
CA GLN A 410 -31.63 4.70 -26.01
C GLN A 410 -31.99 3.57 -26.97
N LEU A 411 -32.39 2.41 -26.45
CA LEU A 411 -32.86 1.28 -27.26
C LEU A 411 -34.27 1.55 -27.82
N LYS A 412 -35.19 2.09 -27.02
CA LYS A 412 -36.55 2.44 -27.47
C LYS A 412 -36.56 3.53 -28.53
N SER A 413 -35.76 4.58 -28.32
CA SER A 413 -35.61 5.71 -29.25
C SER A 413 -34.70 5.39 -30.45
N GLN A 414 -34.20 4.16 -30.56
CA GLN A 414 -33.27 3.71 -31.60
C GLN A 414 -31.97 4.54 -31.71
N LYS A 415 -31.64 5.37 -30.71
CA LYS A 415 -30.34 6.05 -30.61
C LYS A 415 -29.17 5.06 -30.56
N ILE A 416 -29.42 3.86 -30.06
CA ILE A 416 -28.51 2.72 -30.16
C ILE A 416 -29.28 1.57 -30.79
N SER A 417 -28.73 1.03 -31.89
CA SER A 417 -29.33 -0.15 -32.51
C SER A 417 -29.23 -1.35 -31.56
N VAL A 418 -30.23 -2.22 -31.61
CA VAL A 418 -30.22 -3.50 -30.89
C VAL A 418 -29.01 -4.35 -31.32
N ILE A 419 -28.43 -4.17 -32.49
CA ILE A 419 -27.22 -4.89 -32.90
C ILE A 419 -25.99 -4.31 -32.18
N ASP A 420 -25.84 -2.99 -32.17
CA ASP A 420 -24.68 -2.32 -31.58
C ASP A 420 -24.63 -2.48 -30.07
N TYR A 421 -25.78 -2.42 -29.38
CA TYR A 421 -25.86 -2.69 -27.94
C TYR A 421 -25.24 -4.05 -27.57
N TYR A 422 -25.58 -5.11 -28.32
CA TYR A 422 -25.05 -6.45 -28.03
C TYR A 422 -23.59 -6.63 -28.48
N LYS A 423 -23.15 -5.93 -29.53
CA LYS A 423 -21.71 -5.88 -29.88
C LYS A 423 -20.89 -5.28 -28.75
N LYS A 424 -21.39 -4.20 -28.13
CA LYS A 424 -20.74 -3.56 -26.99
C LYS A 424 -20.72 -4.45 -25.75
N ILE A 425 -21.79 -5.19 -25.46
CA ILE A 425 -21.81 -6.21 -24.41
C ILE A 425 -20.74 -7.29 -24.68
N ALA A 426 -20.70 -7.83 -25.89
CA ALA A 426 -19.75 -8.88 -26.24
C ALA A 426 -18.29 -8.41 -26.11
N ALA A 427 -17.99 -7.18 -26.54
CA ALA A 427 -16.68 -6.57 -26.36
C ALA A 427 -16.31 -6.45 -24.88
N GLN A 428 -17.26 -6.00 -24.03
CA GLN A 428 -17.02 -5.88 -22.60
C GLN A 428 -16.79 -7.23 -21.91
N VAL A 429 -17.53 -8.28 -22.30
CA VAL A 429 -17.31 -9.64 -21.77
C VAL A 429 -15.87 -10.10 -22.01
N VAL A 430 -15.33 -9.86 -23.21
CA VAL A 430 -13.95 -10.23 -23.54
C VAL A 430 -12.94 -9.43 -22.71
N GLU A 431 -13.21 -8.14 -22.48
CA GLU A 431 -12.36 -7.30 -21.64
C GLU A 431 -12.35 -7.78 -20.19
N ASP A 432 -13.53 -8.11 -19.63
CA ASP A 432 -13.66 -8.61 -18.26
C ASP A 432 -12.94 -9.94 -18.05
N GLU A 433 -13.00 -10.85 -19.03
CA GLU A 433 -12.27 -12.12 -18.97
C GLU A 433 -10.76 -11.95 -19.07
N LYS A 434 -10.29 -11.01 -19.90
CA LYS A 434 -8.86 -10.68 -19.98
C LYS A 434 -8.38 -10.11 -18.65
N GLU A 435 -9.14 -9.18 -18.07
CA GLU A 435 -8.81 -8.57 -16.80
C GLU A 435 -8.88 -9.58 -15.64
N ALA A 436 -9.85 -10.49 -15.64
CA ALA A 436 -9.95 -11.56 -14.65
C ALA A 436 -8.72 -12.48 -14.69
N LYS A 437 -8.20 -12.80 -15.88
CA LYS A 437 -6.96 -13.57 -16.03
C LYS A 437 -5.75 -12.82 -15.46
N VAL A 438 -5.65 -11.51 -15.69
CA VAL A 438 -4.57 -10.68 -15.15
C VAL A 438 -4.66 -10.56 -13.62
N LYS A 439 -5.87 -10.45 -13.06
CA LYS A 439 -6.10 -10.37 -11.61
C LYS A 439 -6.06 -11.73 -10.90
N GLY A 440 -6.01 -12.83 -11.63
CA GLY A 440 -6.04 -14.21 -11.13
C GLY A 440 -7.47 -14.70 -10.91
N LEU A 441 -7.86 -15.77 -11.61
CA LEU A 441 -9.23 -16.31 -11.64
C LEU A 441 -9.74 -16.77 -10.28
N GLU A 442 -8.85 -17.25 -9.40
CA GLU A 442 -9.23 -17.71 -8.07
C GLU A 442 -9.33 -16.59 -7.03
N THR A 443 -8.92 -15.37 -7.38
CA THR A 443 -9.03 -14.22 -6.47
C THR A 443 -10.47 -13.71 -6.40
N PRO A 444 -10.92 -13.10 -5.30
CA PRO A 444 -12.24 -12.47 -5.23
C PRO A 444 -12.50 -11.45 -6.34
N ALA A 445 -11.46 -10.75 -6.79
CA ALA A 445 -11.57 -9.80 -7.90
C ALA A 445 -11.74 -10.50 -9.26
N GLY A 446 -10.99 -11.59 -9.49
CA GLY A 446 -11.13 -12.43 -10.69
C GLY A 446 -12.48 -13.12 -10.76
N LYS A 447 -12.93 -13.72 -9.65
CA LYS A 447 -14.27 -14.35 -9.53
C LYS A 447 -15.39 -13.35 -9.81
N GLY A 448 -15.30 -12.15 -9.24
CA GLY A 448 -16.26 -11.07 -9.50
C GLY A 448 -16.35 -10.63 -10.97
N LEU A 449 -15.21 -10.53 -11.66
CA LEU A 449 -15.18 -10.20 -13.10
C LEU A 449 -15.72 -11.36 -13.96
N MET A 450 -15.39 -12.61 -13.62
CA MET A 450 -15.90 -13.78 -14.34
C MET A 450 -17.40 -13.96 -14.19
N HIS A 451 -17.94 -13.71 -12.99
CA HIS A 451 -19.38 -13.79 -12.75
C HIS A 451 -20.14 -12.68 -13.49
N ARG A 452 -19.61 -11.44 -13.49
CA ARG A 452 -20.12 -10.35 -14.33
C ARG A 452 -20.16 -10.74 -15.80
N ALA A 453 -19.04 -11.26 -16.32
CA ALA A 453 -18.92 -11.73 -17.69
C ALA A 453 -19.92 -12.84 -18.00
N SER A 454 -20.18 -13.75 -17.06
CA SER A 454 -21.18 -14.82 -17.19
C SER A 454 -22.60 -14.29 -17.36
N ILE A 455 -23.03 -13.33 -16.52
CA ILE A 455 -24.36 -12.71 -16.62
C ILE A 455 -24.53 -12.01 -17.97
N MET A 456 -23.55 -11.21 -18.37
CA MET A 456 -23.57 -10.47 -19.64
C MET A 456 -23.54 -11.41 -20.85
N ARG A 457 -22.77 -12.50 -20.77
CA ARG A 457 -22.73 -13.57 -21.79
C ARG A 457 -24.07 -14.29 -21.92
N ALA A 458 -24.75 -14.58 -20.81
CA ALA A 458 -26.06 -15.20 -20.82
C ALA A 458 -27.11 -14.30 -21.52
N GLU A 459 -27.07 -12.99 -21.30
CA GLU A 459 -27.92 -12.02 -22.03
C GLU A 459 -27.65 -12.06 -23.54
N TYR A 460 -26.38 -12.07 -23.93
CA TYR A 460 -25.96 -12.12 -25.34
C TYR A 460 -26.40 -13.43 -26.03
N GLN A 461 -26.18 -14.58 -25.37
CA GLN A 461 -26.51 -15.90 -25.91
C GLN A 461 -28.02 -16.11 -26.05
N GLU A 462 -28.83 -15.66 -25.09
CA GLU A 462 -30.30 -15.77 -25.19
C GLU A 462 -30.83 -15.04 -26.43
N LYS A 463 -30.25 -13.88 -26.76
CA LYS A 463 -30.67 -13.12 -27.93
C LYS A 463 -30.23 -13.76 -29.25
N LEU A 464 -29.01 -14.32 -29.30
CA LEU A 464 -28.56 -15.11 -30.45
C LEU A 464 -29.50 -16.30 -30.70
N ASN A 465 -29.91 -17.00 -29.64
CA ASN A 465 -30.83 -18.12 -29.74
C ASN A 465 -32.23 -17.68 -30.20
N LYS A 466 -32.75 -16.55 -29.70
CA LYS A 466 -34.02 -15.97 -30.17
C LYS A 466 -33.98 -15.49 -31.63
N GLN A 467 -32.82 -15.07 -32.14
CA GLN A 467 -32.65 -14.71 -33.55
C GLN A 467 -32.54 -15.94 -34.46
N LYS A 468 -31.91 -17.01 -33.99
CA LYS A 468 -31.85 -18.30 -34.70
C LYS A 468 -33.20 -19.01 -34.74
N ALA A 469 -34.04 -18.86 -33.71
CA ALA A 469 -35.38 -19.42 -33.67
C ALA A 469 -36.42 -18.66 -34.53
N LYS A 470 -36.06 -17.49 -35.07
CA LYS A 470 -36.89 -16.68 -35.97
C LYS A 470 -36.49 -16.80 -37.45
N LYS A 471 -35.44 -17.56 -37.73
CA LYS A 471 -35.03 -18.01 -39.07
C LYS A 471 -35.41 -19.48 -39.20
#